data_AF-A0A6G2JNW7-F1
#
_entry.id   AF-A0A6G2JNW7-F1
#
_cell.length_a   1.000
_cell.length_b   1.000
_cell.length_c   1.000
_cell.angle_alpha   90.00
_cell.angle_beta   90.00
_cell.angle_gamma   90.00
#
_symmetry.space_group_name_H-M   'P 1'
#
loop_
_entity.id
_entity.type
_entity.pdbx_description
1 polymer ?
#
loop_
_entity_poly.entity_id
_entity_poly.type
_entity_poly.pdbx_seq_one_letter_code
_entity_poly.pdbx_strand_id
1 'polypeptide(L)'
;METSSSVEPLRLDTPTHSREVISILFRRSSRTSRTSKTDSKEQAVLTRRVTRDRVHQVFGPNVSPAITVSRGETVVVETQDCYRGLLTKEPNTHGDVDRPGGIPVTGPIYVEEASIGDVLSIQVKQIETAGTGVFAVRPESGVPGQDIEKPEVRVLKVNENQVHLDDRLKLPLHPVIGSMGVAARHGEIDTVYPGRHGGNMDTLEITTGSRVYLPVQVNGALLSLGDVKACVGDGQIAGSGVEVEAEVTLRVDTLPGGRFSWPRVESKGEWITITSASTVDQAARLAITEMVKWISQDKGLDFDTAYALVSLGGSLRVSQWGNPLTTARMVFPKRLINKLKSVPAASGRLNYRVLPPAANGDAGGETGAAETEQPAARSSRRSGTGRSQRGSGRSRQSGGRRGTRQKSNGAPAPASGENDQQVAAKDDQQDAA
;
A
#
# COMPACT_ATOMS: atom_id res chain seq x y z
N MET A 1 1.37 68.40 -56.63
CA MET A 1 2.04 67.28 -57.32
C MET A 1 1.28 66.03 -56.91
N GLU A 2 0.21 65.76 -57.66
CA GLU A 2 0.02 64.56 -58.51
C GLU A 2 -0.82 63.50 -57.75
N THR A 3 -2.16 63.58 -57.85
CA THR A 3 -3.07 62.86 -58.79
C THR A 3 -3.21 61.36 -58.44
N SER A 4 -4.30 60.98 -57.75
CA SER A 4 -5.52 60.28 -58.27
C SER A 4 -5.25 58.85 -58.76
N SER A 5 -5.97 57.77 -58.41
CA SER A 5 -7.42 57.52 -58.29
C SER A 5 -7.64 56.13 -57.65
N SER A 6 -8.39 55.92 -56.56
CA SER A 6 -9.83 55.56 -56.48
C SER A 6 -10.32 54.47 -57.46
N VAL A 7 -10.85 53.33 -56.98
CA VAL A 7 -12.30 53.03 -56.75
C VAL A 7 -12.55 51.56 -56.28
N GLU A 8 -13.22 51.48 -55.13
CA GLU A 8 -14.10 50.53 -54.39
C GLU A 8 -15.08 49.57 -55.17
N PRO A 9 -16.06 48.83 -54.56
CA PRO A 9 -15.97 47.59 -53.75
C PRO A 9 -17.03 46.51 -54.16
N LEU A 10 -17.17 45.39 -53.43
CA LEU A 10 -18.47 44.69 -53.33
C LEU A 10 -18.58 43.86 -52.05
N ARG A 11 -19.55 44.23 -51.20
CA ARG A 11 -20.13 43.43 -50.11
C ARG A 11 -21.21 42.52 -50.69
N LEU A 12 -21.44 41.33 -50.11
CA LEU A 12 -22.65 41.03 -49.32
C LEU A 12 -22.73 39.54 -48.91
N ASP A 13 -23.25 39.36 -47.68
CA ASP A 13 -24.05 38.25 -47.13
C ASP A 13 -23.42 36.96 -46.57
N THR A 14 -23.41 36.92 -45.22
CA THR A 14 -23.62 35.76 -44.32
C THR A 14 -25.05 35.21 -44.47
N PRO A 15 -25.40 33.91 -44.18
CA PRO A 15 -25.41 33.39 -42.79
C PRO A 15 -25.24 31.86 -42.55
N THR A 16 -24.73 31.53 -41.35
CA THR A 16 -25.03 30.43 -40.39
C THR A 16 -25.39 28.98 -40.81
N HIS A 17 -25.10 28.03 -39.88
CA HIS A 17 -25.51 26.59 -39.80
C HIS A 17 -24.55 25.64 -40.58
N SER A 18 -24.03 24.50 -40.09
CA SER A 18 -24.30 23.61 -38.97
C SER A 18 -23.13 22.62 -38.74
N ARG A 19 -23.00 22.17 -37.49
CA ARG A 19 -22.65 20.82 -36.97
C ARG A 19 -21.89 19.79 -37.85
N GLU A 20 -20.90 19.18 -37.18
CA GLU A 20 -20.58 17.74 -37.09
C GLU A 20 -19.64 17.03 -38.10
N VAL A 21 -18.83 16.16 -37.48
CA VAL A 21 -18.08 14.98 -37.99
C VAL A 21 -16.72 15.21 -38.65
N ILE A 22 -15.66 15.20 -37.83
CA ILE A 22 -14.34 14.69 -38.25
C ILE A 22 -14.21 13.27 -37.71
N SER A 23 -14.38 12.30 -38.58
CA SER A 23 -13.95 10.93 -38.37
C SER A 23 -13.02 10.54 -39.52
N ILE A 24 -12.05 9.68 -39.21
CA ILE A 24 -11.21 8.87 -40.11
C ILE A 24 -9.88 9.50 -40.53
N LEU A 25 -8.79 9.02 -39.91
CA LEU A 25 -7.56 8.62 -40.61
C LEU A 25 -6.67 7.76 -39.68
N PHE A 26 -7.00 6.47 -39.56
CA PHE A 26 -6.02 5.43 -39.25
C PHE A 26 -6.07 4.40 -40.38
N ARG A 27 -5.14 4.52 -41.34
CA ARG A 27 -4.93 3.52 -42.39
C ARG A 27 -4.22 2.31 -41.78
N ARG A 28 -4.96 1.20 -41.64
CA ARG A 28 -4.42 -0.15 -41.44
C ARG A 28 -3.76 -0.64 -42.74
N SER A 29 -2.56 -1.18 -42.64
CA SER A 29 -1.98 -2.06 -43.65
C SER A 29 -2.53 -3.47 -43.45
N SER A 30 -3.12 -4.02 -44.50
CA SER A 30 -3.80 -5.30 -44.55
C SER A 30 -2.82 -6.43 -44.90
N ARG A 31 -2.80 -7.49 -44.08
CA ARG A 31 -2.51 -8.84 -44.57
C ARG A 31 -3.53 -9.82 -43.98
N THR A 32 -4.39 -10.30 -44.87
CA THR A 32 -5.49 -11.24 -44.66
C THR A 32 -4.98 -12.63 -44.29
N SER A 33 -5.43 -13.16 -43.15
CA SER A 33 -5.72 -14.58 -42.99
C SER A 33 -7.13 -14.71 -42.40
N ARG A 34 -7.86 -15.69 -42.91
CA ARG A 34 -9.32 -15.81 -42.86
C ARG A 34 -9.64 -16.93 -41.86
N THR A 35 -10.08 -16.58 -40.66
CA THR A 35 -10.69 -17.53 -39.71
C THR A 35 -11.87 -16.87 -38.97
N SER A 36 -12.98 -17.61 -38.99
CA SER A 36 -14.26 -17.49 -38.27
C SER A 36 -14.63 -16.20 -37.53
N LYS A 37 -15.66 -15.53 -38.05
CA LYS A 37 -16.36 -14.35 -37.52
C LYS A 37 -17.30 -14.65 -36.34
N THR A 38 -17.06 -15.71 -35.56
CA THR A 38 -18.00 -16.20 -34.55
C THR A 38 -17.48 -16.27 -33.11
N ASP A 39 -16.22 -15.94 -32.84
CA ASP A 39 -15.69 -15.96 -31.45
C ASP A 39 -15.34 -14.58 -30.87
N SER A 40 -15.58 -13.46 -31.58
CA SER A 40 -15.26 -12.12 -31.08
C SER A 40 -16.41 -11.41 -30.35
N LYS A 41 -17.39 -12.18 -29.85
CA LYS A 41 -18.37 -11.71 -28.85
C LYS A 41 -18.06 -12.35 -27.49
N GLU A 42 -16.78 -12.37 -27.14
CA GLU A 42 -16.38 -12.57 -25.76
C GLU A 42 -16.79 -11.31 -24.98
N GLN A 43 -17.55 -11.51 -23.92
CA GLN A 43 -18.13 -10.46 -23.10
C GLN A 43 -17.05 -9.44 -22.71
N ALA A 44 -17.14 -8.21 -23.23
CA ALA A 44 -16.53 -7.06 -22.58
C ALA A 44 -17.26 -6.89 -21.25
N VAL A 45 -16.83 -7.61 -20.22
CA VAL A 45 -17.16 -7.28 -18.84
C VAL A 45 -16.69 -5.84 -18.68
N LEU A 46 -17.62 -4.91 -18.56
CA LEU A 46 -17.32 -3.52 -18.22
C LEU A 46 -16.55 -3.54 -16.90
N THR A 47 -15.22 -3.43 -16.97
CA THR A 47 -14.39 -3.34 -15.78
C THR A 47 -14.91 -2.17 -14.95
N ARG A 48 -15.30 -2.46 -13.71
CA ARG A 48 -15.87 -1.43 -12.85
C ARG A 48 -14.84 -0.40 -12.51
N ARG A 49 -15.31 0.83 -12.32
CA ARG A 49 -14.45 1.99 -12.13
C ARG A 49 -14.90 2.81 -10.93
N VAL A 50 -13.94 3.27 -10.15
CA VAL A 50 -14.11 4.34 -9.17
C VAL A 50 -13.38 5.56 -9.72
N THR A 51 -14.14 6.61 -9.98
CA THR A 51 -13.66 7.85 -10.58
C THR A 51 -13.04 8.77 -9.53
N ARG A 52 -12.13 9.65 -9.95
CA ARG A 52 -11.33 10.53 -9.07
C ARG A 52 -12.12 11.67 -8.41
N ASP A 53 -13.44 11.72 -8.60
CA ASP A 53 -14.39 12.57 -7.86
C ASP A 53 -14.85 11.91 -6.54
N ARG A 54 -14.65 10.59 -6.39
CA ARG A 54 -14.97 9.82 -5.18
C ARG A 54 -13.80 9.79 -4.20
N VAL A 55 -13.41 10.98 -3.72
CA VAL A 55 -12.26 11.17 -2.83
C VAL A 55 -12.65 11.43 -1.39
N HIS A 56 -11.79 10.99 -0.47
CA HIS A 56 -11.85 11.32 0.95
C HIS A 56 -10.43 11.44 1.51
N GLN A 57 -10.31 11.94 2.74
CA GLN A 57 -9.03 12.27 3.39
C GLN A 57 -8.82 11.55 4.73
N VAL A 58 -9.66 10.55 5.03
CA VAL A 58 -9.58 9.75 6.25
C VAL A 58 -9.78 8.25 6.00
N PHE A 59 -9.08 7.40 6.73
CA PHE A 59 -9.35 5.96 6.82
C PHE A 59 -10.16 5.67 8.08
N GLY A 60 -11.46 5.39 7.93
CA GLY A 60 -12.34 5.10 9.06
C GLY A 60 -13.62 4.36 8.67
N PRO A 61 -14.35 3.79 9.64
CA PRO A 61 -15.48 2.91 9.40
C PRO A 61 -16.72 3.62 8.84
N ASN A 62 -16.78 4.95 8.96
CA ASN A 62 -17.97 5.75 8.63
C ASN A 62 -17.95 6.35 7.22
N VAL A 63 -16.88 6.13 6.45
CA VAL A 63 -16.79 6.63 5.08
C VAL A 63 -17.67 5.75 4.18
N SER A 64 -18.64 6.38 3.50
CA SER A 64 -19.59 5.67 2.64
C SER A 64 -18.87 5.04 1.44
N PRO A 65 -19.09 3.75 1.12
CA PRO A 65 -18.49 3.11 -0.04
C PRO A 65 -18.85 3.80 -1.36
N ALA A 66 -17.86 4.00 -2.22
CA ALA A 66 -18.07 4.46 -3.59
C ALA A 66 -18.67 3.33 -4.45
N ILE A 67 -18.21 2.10 -4.24
CA ILE A 67 -18.72 0.88 -4.88
C ILE A 67 -18.58 -0.32 -3.93
N THR A 68 -19.34 -1.38 -4.21
CA THR A 68 -19.20 -2.71 -3.59
C THR A 68 -18.77 -3.72 -4.63
N VAL A 69 -17.66 -4.45 -4.42
CA VAL A 69 -17.11 -5.47 -5.35
C VAL A 69 -17.14 -6.86 -4.72
N SER A 70 -17.31 -7.88 -5.56
CA SER A 70 -17.18 -9.27 -5.15
C SER A 70 -15.72 -9.67 -5.03
N ARG A 71 -15.46 -10.74 -4.28
CA ARG A 71 -14.13 -11.34 -4.16
C ARG A 71 -13.57 -11.75 -5.53
N GLY A 72 -12.32 -11.39 -5.79
CA GLY A 72 -11.59 -11.72 -7.02
C GLY A 72 -11.87 -10.79 -8.20
N GLU A 73 -12.73 -9.79 -8.01
CA GLU A 73 -13.12 -8.84 -9.04
C GLU A 73 -11.97 -7.87 -9.40
N THR A 74 -11.98 -7.40 -10.65
CA THR A 74 -11.04 -6.39 -11.15
C THR A 74 -11.72 -5.03 -11.23
N VAL A 75 -11.05 -4.00 -10.72
CA VAL A 75 -11.55 -2.63 -10.63
C VAL A 75 -10.48 -1.65 -11.09
N VAL A 76 -10.88 -0.59 -11.80
CA VAL A 76 -10.04 0.57 -12.12
C VAL A 76 -10.32 1.67 -11.11
N VAL A 77 -9.28 2.26 -10.54
CA VAL A 77 -9.37 3.39 -9.62
C VAL A 77 -8.61 4.56 -10.22
N GLU A 78 -9.32 5.64 -10.52
CA GLU A 78 -8.69 6.89 -10.96
C GLU A 78 -8.26 7.70 -9.74
N THR A 79 -7.05 8.26 -9.75
CA THR A 79 -6.51 9.02 -8.61
C THR A 79 -6.16 10.44 -9.03
N GLN A 80 -6.42 11.40 -8.15
CA GLN A 80 -5.83 12.74 -8.21
C GLN A 80 -4.35 12.66 -7.82
N ASP A 81 -3.55 13.68 -8.20
CA ASP A 81 -2.27 13.93 -7.53
C ASP A 81 -2.52 14.40 -6.08
N CYS A 82 -1.50 14.34 -5.22
CA CYS A 82 -1.67 14.70 -3.80
C CYS A 82 -1.93 16.20 -3.57
N TYR A 83 -1.67 17.04 -4.57
CA TYR A 83 -1.94 18.48 -4.54
C TYR A 83 -3.33 18.83 -5.07
N ARG A 84 -4.14 17.86 -5.52
CA ARG A 84 -5.48 18.05 -6.10
C ARG A 84 -5.46 18.95 -7.35
N GLY A 85 -4.35 18.93 -8.10
CA GLY A 85 -4.14 19.79 -9.27
C GLY A 85 -3.92 21.28 -8.95
N LEU A 86 -3.73 21.65 -7.67
CA LEU A 86 -3.52 23.05 -7.26
C LEU A 86 -2.12 23.56 -7.59
N LEU A 87 -1.12 22.68 -7.66
CA LEU A 87 0.24 23.06 -8.04
C LEU A 87 0.43 22.98 -9.55
N THR A 88 0.56 24.14 -10.18
CA THR A 88 0.75 24.26 -11.63
C THR A 88 2.03 25.04 -11.97
N LYS A 89 2.29 25.30 -13.26
CA LYS A 89 3.42 26.15 -13.68
C LYS A 89 3.24 27.62 -13.29
N GLU A 90 2.01 28.05 -13.04
CA GLU A 90 1.67 29.44 -12.72
C GLU A 90 1.78 29.66 -11.19
N PRO A 91 2.77 30.42 -10.69
CA PRO A 91 3.02 30.56 -9.25
C PRO A 91 1.84 31.12 -8.46
N ASN A 92 1.00 31.94 -9.10
CA ASN A 92 -0.19 32.55 -8.48
C ASN A 92 -1.26 31.51 -8.08
N THR A 93 -1.13 30.25 -8.52
CA THR A 93 -2.04 29.14 -8.15
C THR A 93 -1.64 28.46 -6.84
N HIS A 94 -0.49 28.79 -6.25
CA HIS A 94 0.12 28.03 -5.14
C HIS A 94 -0.31 28.49 -3.74
N GLY A 95 -1.10 29.56 -3.62
CA GLY A 95 -1.40 30.24 -2.34
C GLY A 95 -2.11 29.40 -1.26
N ASP A 96 -2.82 28.33 -1.64
CA ASP A 96 -3.54 27.43 -0.71
C ASP A 96 -2.73 26.17 -0.32
N VAL A 97 -1.49 26.04 -0.80
CA VAL A 97 -0.72 24.77 -0.74
C VAL A 97 0.26 24.70 0.43
N ASP A 98 0.35 25.75 1.26
CA ASP A 98 1.17 25.70 2.48
C ASP A 98 0.59 24.77 3.56
N ARG A 99 -0.68 24.37 3.45
CA ARG A 99 -1.32 23.36 4.31
C ARG A 99 -2.26 22.48 3.49
N PRO A 100 -1.75 21.52 2.68
CA PRO A 100 -2.65 20.54 2.10
C PRO A 100 -3.36 19.86 3.28
N GLY A 101 -4.68 19.70 3.20
CA GLY A 101 -5.38 18.78 4.09
C GLY A 101 -4.86 17.36 3.89
N GLY A 102 -5.63 16.34 4.29
CA GLY A 102 -5.24 14.96 4.01
C GLY A 102 -4.92 14.71 2.53
N ILE A 103 -4.18 13.65 2.26
CA ILE A 103 -3.92 13.19 0.90
C ILE A 103 -5.24 12.69 0.26
N PRO A 104 -5.65 13.17 -0.92
CA PRO A 104 -6.86 12.66 -1.57
C PRO A 104 -6.67 11.18 -1.95
N VAL A 105 -7.45 10.30 -1.32
CA VAL A 105 -7.55 8.90 -1.72
C VAL A 105 -8.91 8.63 -2.33
N THR A 106 -8.94 7.82 -3.39
CA THR A 106 -10.15 7.44 -4.10
C THR A 106 -10.71 6.13 -3.54
N GLY A 107 -12.01 6.10 -3.28
CA GLY A 107 -12.71 4.99 -2.63
C GLY A 107 -13.77 5.48 -1.62
N PRO A 108 -14.09 4.71 -0.58
CA PRO A 108 -13.65 3.34 -0.35
C PRO A 108 -14.40 2.32 -1.20
N ILE A 109 -13.71 1.26 -1.56
CA ILE A 109 -14.27 0.06 -2.19
C ILE A 109 -14.65 -0.90 -1.06
N TYR A 110 -15.94 -1.22 -0.96
CA TYR A 110 -16.43 -2.27 -0.09
C TYR A 110 -16.23 -3.63 -0.77
N VAL A 111 -15.63 -4.58 -0.08
CA VAL A 111 -15.35 -5.93 -0.61
C VAL A 111 -16.28 -6.92 0.07
N GLU A 112 -17.17 -7.55 -0.71
CA GLU A 112 -18.13 -8.51 -0.18
C GLU A 112 -17.44 -9.63 0.61
N GLU A 113 -18.07 -10.03 1.71
CA GLU A 113 -17.62 -11.11 2.61
C GLU A 113 -16.30 -10.88 3.34
N ALA A 114 -15.58 -9.78 3.08
CA ALA A 114 -14.40 -9.41 3.86
C ALA A 114 -14.80 -9.11 5.31
N SER A 115 -14.31 -9.93 6.24
CA SER A 115 -14.68 -9.84 7.66
C SER A 115 -13.49 -9.44 8.52
N ILE A 116 -13.76 -8.85 9.68
CA ILE A 116 -12.70 -8.46 10.63
C ILE A 116 -11.78 -9.65 10.95
N GLY A 117 -10.47 -9.44 10.81
CA GLY A 117 -9.45 -10.47 11.02
C GLY A 117 -9.04 -11.24 9.75
N ASP A 118 -9.78 -11.06 8.66
CA ASP A 118 -9.33 -11.49 7.33
C ASP A 118 -8.19 -10.62 6.81
N VAL A 119 -7.67 -10.99 5.65
CA VAL A 119 -6.65 -10.25 4.93
C VAL A 119 -7.17 -9.91 3.55
N LEU A 120 -7.12 -8.64 3.20
CA LEU A 120 -7.36 -8.20 1.83
C LEU A 120 -6.09 -8.42 1.02
N SER A 121 -6.20 -9.09 -0.13
CA SER A 121 -5.12 -9.30 -1.08
C SER A 121 -5.37 -8.50 -2.35
N ILE A 122 -4.56 -7.48 -2.58
CA ILE A 122 -4.72 -6.53 -3.67
C ILE A 122 -3.59 -6.74 -4.67
N GLN A 123 -3.90 -7.27 -5.85
CA GLN A 123 -2.92 -7.33 -6.93
C GLN A 123 -2.95 -6.04 -7.74
N VAL A 124 -1.82 -5.35 -7.82
CA VAL A 124 -1.67 -4.19 -8.70
C VAL A 124 -1.39 -4.70 -10.11
N LYS A 125 -2.38 -4.61 -11.00
CA LYS A 125 -2.28 -5.12 -12.37
C LYS A 125 -1.56 -4.15 -13.29
N GLN A 126 -1.87 -2.87 -13.15
CA GLN A 126 -1.34 -1.82 -14.01
C GLN A 126 -1.50 -0.46 -13.32
N ILE A 127 -0.55 0.44 -13.55
CA ILE A 127 -0.60 1.85 -13.17
C ILE A 127 -0.33 2.66 -14.44
N GLU A 128 -1.29 3.49 -14.84
CA GLU A 128 -1.18 4.38 -15.99
C GLU A 128 -1.17 5.81 -15.49
N THR A 129 -0.07 6.53 -15.71
CA THR A 129 0.10 7.91 -15.20
C THR A 129 -0.32 8.94 -16.25
N ALA A 130 -0.76 10.10 -15.81
CA ALA A 130 -0.90 11.26 -16.68
C ALA A 130 0.44 11.66 -17.33
N GLY A 131 0.38 12.44 -18.42
CA GLY A 131 1.57 12.90 -19.17
C GLY A 131 2.38 14.01 -18.47
N THR A 132 1.96 14.42 -17.28
CA THR A 132 2.58 15.49 -16.49
C THR A 132 2.50 15.11 -15.01
N GLY A 133 3.55 15.45 -14.26
CA GLY A 133 3.57 15.33 -12.81
C GLY A 133 4.17 16.56 -12.14
N VAL A 134 4.01 16.66 -10.82
CA VAL A 134 4.47 17.78 -10.02
C VAL A 134 5.47 17.29 -9.00
N PHE A 135 6.65 17.91 -8.99
CA PHE A 135 7.58 17.83 -7.87
C PHE A 135 7.57 19.17 -7.15
N ALA A 136 7.38 19.17 -5.84
CA ALA A 136 7.39 20.40 -5.07
C ALA A 136 8.12 20.23 -3.75
N VAL A 137 8.88 21.26 -3.37
CA VAL A 137 9.56 21.38 -2.10
C VAL A 137 9.27 22.74 -1.49
N ARG A 138 9.37 22.81 -0.17
CA ARG A 138 9.17 24.04 0.62
C ARG A 138 10.11 24.02 1.83
N PRO A 139 10.37 25.18 2.46
CA PRO A 139 11.12 25.22 3.70
C PRO A 139 10.60 24.18 4.69
N GLU A 140 11.53 23.51 5.37
CA GLU A 140 11.27 22.43 6.34
C GLU A 140 10.67 21.13 5.77
N SER A 141 10.49 21.02 4.45
CA SER A 141 10.02 19.79 3.81
C SER A 141 11.15 18.78 3.57
N GLY A 142 10.92 17.53 3.95
CA GLY A 142 11.90 16.47 3.77
C GLY A 142 13.07 16.55 4.75
N VAL A 143 14.08 15.69 4.56
CA VAL A 143 15.17 15.50 5.53
C VAL A 143 16.12 16.70 5.62
N PRO A 144 16.68 17.22 4.51
CA PRO A 144 17.45 18.47 4.52
C PRO A 144 16.56 19.71 4.31
N GLY A 145 15.27 19.65 4.66
CA GLY A 145 14.31 20.73 4.35
C GLY A 145 14.65 22.09 4.95
N GLN A 146 15.47 22.12 6.01
CA GLN A 146 15.94 23.34 6.66
C GLN A 146 16.86 24.19 5.75
N ASP A 147 17.49 23.56 4.75
CA ASP A 147 18.37 24.25 3.81
C ASP A 147 17.61 24.87 2.63
N ILE A 148 16.28 24.68 2.55
CA ILE A 148 15.44 25.18 1.48
C ILE A 148 15.01 26.62 1.81
N GLU A 149 15.55 27.60 1.09
CA GLU A 149 15.26 29.03 1.34
C GLU A 149 13.84 29.45 0.91
N LYS A 150 13.32 28.87 -0.19
CA LYS A 150 12.03 29.24 -0.79
C LYS A 150 11.33 28.03 -1.38
N PRO A 151 9.99 28.02 -1.43
CA PRO A 151 9.25 26.98 -2.14
C PRO A 151 9.66 26.91 -3.61
N GLU A 152 9.72 25.68 -4.13
CA GLU A 152 10.00 25.40 -5.53
C GLU A 152 9.02 24.36 -6.05
N VAL A 153 8.40 24.66 -7.20
CA VAL A 153 7.45 23.78 -7.88
C VAL A 153 7.96 23.52 -9.29
N ARG A 154 8.00 22.25 -9.67
CA ARG A 154 8.37 21.79 -11.01
C ARG A 154 7.26 20.95 -11.59
N VAL A 155 6.68 21.43 -12.68
CA VAL A 155 5.74 20.65 -13.49
C VAL A 155 6.52 19.92 -14.57
N LEU A 156 6.70 18.63 -14.37
CA LEU A 156 7.59 17.76 -15.15
C LEU A 156 6.81 16.97 -16.19
N LYS A 157 7.38 16.83 -17.38
CA LYS A 157 6.82 15.96 -18.43
C LYS A 157 7.05 14.50 -18.05
N VAL A 158 5.98 13.70 -18.16
CA VAL A 158 5.98 12.25 -17.96
C VAL A 158 5.62 11.59 -19.29
N ASN A 159 6.39 10.60 -19.70
CA ASN A 159 6.07 9.77 -20.86
C ASN A 159 6.22 8.29 -20.49
N GLU A 160 5.96 7.39 -21.44
CA GLU A 160 5.87 5.94 -21.20
C GLU A 160 7.05 5.33 -20.43
N ASN A 161 8.25 5.90 -20.50
CA ASN A 161 9.44 5.32 -19.88
C ASN A 161 10.24 6.29 -18.99
N GLN A 162 9.92 7.59 -18.99
CA GLN A 162 10.78 8.60 -18.39
C GLN A 162 10.02 9.78 -17.78
N VAL A 163 10.61 10.34 -16.73
CA VAL A 163 10.28 11.66 -16.19
C VAL A 163 11.40 12.64 -16.57
N HIS A 164 11.05 13.80 -17.13
CA HIS A 164 12.01 14.81 -17.58
C HIS A 164 12.18 15.85 -16.48
N LEU A 165 13.29 15.77 -15.74
CA LEU A 165 13.60 16.73 -14.67
C LEU A 165 14.01 18.09 -15.25
N ASP A 166 14.79 18.06 -16.34
CA ASP A 166 15.09 19.17 -17.23
C ASP A 166 15.37 18.63 -18.66
N ASP A 167 15.83 19.47 -19.58
CA ASP A 167 16.12 19.07 -20.97
C ASP A 167 17.25 18.03 -21.10
N ARG A 168 18.09 17.88 -20.08
CA ARG A 168 19.30 17.03 -20.06
C ARG A 168 19.13 15.81 -19.15
N LEU A 169 18.38 15.95 -18.06
CA LEU A 169 18.23 14.98 -16.99
C LEU A 169 16.87 14.28 -17.09
N LYS A 170 16.94 12.97 -17.34
CA LYS A 170 15.77 12.10 -17.47
C LYS A 170 15.89 10.97 -16.46
N LEU A 171 14.85 10.78 -15.67
CA LEU A 171 14.74 9.72 -14.68
C LEU A 171 13.88 8.58 -15.25
N PRO A 172 14.16 7.30 -14.92
CA PRO A 172 13.28 6.21 -15.28
C PRO A 172 11.88 6.40 -14.70
N LEU A 173 10.83 6.12 -15.48
CA LEU A 173 9.47 6.01 -14.97
C LEU A 173 9.37 4.76 -14.08
N HIS A 174 8.94 4.95 -12.85
CA HIS A 174 8.66 3.86 -11.91
C HIS A 174 7.44 4.22 -11.07
N PRO A 175 6.22 3.98 -11.58
CA PRO A 175 5.00 4.40 -10.92
C PRO A 175 4.79 3.63 -9.61
N VAL A 176 4.53 4.34 -8.53
CA VAL A 176 4.33 3.79 -7.18
C VAL A 176 3.06 4.37 -6.58
N ILE A 177 2.27 3.55 -5.90
CA ILE A 177 1.11 4.02 -5.13
C ILE A 177 1.61 4.43 -3.74
N GLY A 178 1.58 5.73 -3.43
CA GLY A 178 2.04 6.26 -2.15
C GLY A 178 1.12 5.90 -0.99
N SER A 179 -0.19 6.07 -1.22
CA SER A 179 -1.22 5.78 -0.21
C SER A 179 -2.14 4.65 -0.67
N MET A 180 -2.16 3.54 0.08
CA MET A 180 -3.11 2.45 -0.09
C MET A 180 -3.49 1.90 1.30
N GLY A 181 -4.76 1.92 1.64
CA GLY A 181 -5.20 1.53 2.97
C GLY A 181 -6.63 1.01 3.03
N VAL A 182 -6.94 0.37 4.15
CA VAL A 182 -8.29 -0.04 4.54
C VAL A 182 -8.76 0.84 5.70
N ALA A 183 -10.06 0.86 5.99
CA ALA A 183 -10.56 1.60 7.14
C ALA A 183 -9.98 1.06 8.46
N ALA A 184 -9.66 1.98 9.37
CA ALA A 184 -9.28 1.65 10.73
C ALA A 184 -10.46 1.05 11.51
N ARG A 185 -10.18 0.19 12.49
CA ARG A 185 -11.23 -0.44 13.32
C ARG A 185 -12.05 0.58 14.12
N HIS A 186 -11.39 1.62 14.60
CA HIS A 186 -11.97 2.63 15.50
C HIS A 186 -11.49 4.02 15.09
N GLY A 187 -12.41 4.97 15.11
CA GLY A 187 -12.13 6.36 14.73
C GLY A 187 -11.73 6.51 13.27
N GLU A 188 -11.19 7.68 12.96
CA GLU A 188 -10.71 8.07 11.64
C GLU A 188 -9.23 8.39 11.75
N ILE A 189 -8.44 7.89 10.79
CA ILE A 189 -7.02 8.20 10.66
C ILE A 189 -6.86 9.09 9.43
N ASP A 190 -6.25 10.26 9.60
CA ASP A 190 -5.96 11.14 8.46
C ASP A 190 -5.05 10.41 7.46
N THR A 191 -5.38 10.53 6.19
CA THR A 191 -4.67 9.94 5.06
C THR A 191 -3.19 10.28 4.96
N VAL A 192 -2.68 11.33 5.62
CA VAL A 192 -1.22 11.58 5.72
C VAL A 192 -0.48 10.55 6.57
N TYR A 193 -1.19 9.80 7.43
CA TYR A 193 -0.57 8.84 8.33
C TYR A 193 -0.53 7.44 7.70
N PRO A 194 0.64 6.78 7.67
CA PRO A 194 0.71 5.35 7.51
C PRO A 194 0.42 4.62 8.81
N GLY A 195 0.15 3.31 8.74
CA GLY A 195 0.02 2.48 9.91
C GLY A 195 -0.36 1.04 9.62
N ARG A 196 -0.95 0.38 10.63
CA ARG A 196 -1.43 -1.00 10.53
C ARG A 196 -2.48 -1.21 9.44
N HIS A 197 -3.19 -0.15 9.08
CA HIS A 197 -4.24 -0.14 8.07
C HIS A 197 -3.69 0.10 6.64
N GLY A 198 -2.38 0.30 6.47
CA GLY A 198 -1.79 0.80 5.23
C GLY A 198 -1.62 2.31 5.31
N GLY A 199 -2.26 3.04 4.40
CA GLY A 199 -2.18 4.50 4.32
C GLY A 199 -0.95 4.97 3.58
N ASN A 200 -0.42 6.12 3.97
CA ASN A 200 0.66 6.84 3.28
C ASN A 200 2.06 6.23 3.48
N MET A 201 2.28 5.06 2.90
CA MET A 201 3.46 4.22 3.12
C MET A 201 4.64 4.54 2.18
N ASP A 202 4.38 5.20 1.05
CA ASP A 202 5.38 5.59 0.04
C ASP A 202 6.43 4.52 -0.24
N THR A 203 5.96 3.28 -0.45
CA THR A 203 6.84 2.12 -0.55
C THR A 203 6.98 1.70 -2.01
N LEU A 204 8.22 1.72 -2.52
CA LEU A 204 8.53 1.48 -3.94
C LEU A 204 7.96 0.17 -4.49
N GLU A 205 7.86 -0.87 -3.67
CA GLU A 205 7.37 -2.18 -4.09
C GLU A 205 5.84 -2.22 -4.26
N ILE A 206 5.11 -1.16 -3.91
CA ILE A 206 3.68 -1.00 -4.21
C ILE A 206 3.53 -0.43 -5.64
N THR A 207 3.89 -1.28 -6.61
CA THR A 207 3.89 -0.97 -8.04
C THR A 207 3.25 -2.09 -8.86
N THR A 208 3.13 -1.89 -10.18
CA THR A 208 2.62 -2.87 -11.13
C THR A 208 3.28 -4.25 -10.95
N GLY A 209 2.46 -5.29 -10.87
CA GLY A 209 2.89 -6.68 -10.68
C GLY A 209 3.07 -7.09 -9.22
N SER A 210 3.01 -6.15 -8.26
CA SER A 210 3.03 -6.48 -6.85
C SER A 210 1.66 -6.92 -6.34
N ARG A 211 1.67 -7.54 -5.16
CA ARG A 211 0.46 -7.85 -4.40
C ARG A 211 0.61 -7.35 -2.97
N VAL A 212 -0.30 -6.50 -2.57
CA VAL A 212 -0.36 -5.90 -1.22
C VAL A 212 -1.31 -6.72 -0.36
N TYR A 213 -0.97 -6.89 0.91
CA TYR A 213 -1.80 -7.56 1.89
C TYR A 213 -2.09 -6.61 3.05
N LEU A 214 -3.36 -6.33 3.28
CA LEU A 214 -3.82 -5.42 4.33
C LEU A 214 -4.74 -6.18 5.32
N PRO A 215 -4.55 -6.03 6.64
CA PRO A 215 -5.41 -6.68 7.61
C PRO A 215 -6.79 -6.01 7.62
N VAL A 216 -7.85 -6.80 7.45
CA VAL A 216 -9.23 -6.31 7.47
C VAL A 216 -9.63 -5.96 8.91
N GLN A 217 -9.97 -4.70 9.14
CA GLN A 217 -10.29 -4.16 10.46
C GLN A 217 -11.77 -3.82 10.65
N VAL A 218 -12.51 -3.72 9.55
CA VAL A 218 -13.97 -3.52 9.49
C VAL A 218 -14.55 -4.42 8.40
N ASN A 219 -15.83 -4.75 8.50
CA ASN A 219 -16.50 -5.52 7.45
C ASN A 219 -16.47 -4.75 6.13
N GLY A 220 -16.19 -5.45 5.03
CA GLY A 220 -16.00 -4.85 3.73
C GLY A 220 -14.62 -4.24 3.48
N ALA A 221 -13.75 -4.20 4.50
CA ALA A 221 -12.42 -3.58 4.50
C ALA A 221 -12.38 -2.06 4.26
N LEU A 222 -13.16 -1.53 3.29
CA LEU A 222 -13.16 -0.15 2.84
C LEU A 222 -11.79 0.26 2.28
N LEU A 223 -11.41 -0.35 1.16
CA LEU A 223 -10.13 -0.12 0.47
C LEU A 223 -10.13 1.21 -0.28
N SER A 224 -9.14 2.05 -0.04
CA SER A 224 -8.89 3.28 -0.81
C SER A 224 -7.42 3.41 -1.18
N LEU A 225 -7.16 4.13 -2.27
CA LEU A 225 -5.80 4.46 -2.69
C LEU A 225 -5.71 5.81 -3.41
N GLY A 226 -4.51 6.38 -3.43
CA GLY A 226 -4.21 7.65 -4.09
C GLY A 226 -2.71 7.90 -4.11
N ASP A 227 -2.34 9.15 -4.34
CA ASP A 227 -0.96 9.62 -4.15
C ASP A 227 0.06 8.85 -4.99
N VAL A 228 -0.28 8.67 -6.26
CA VAL A 228 0.57 7.96 -7.21
C VAL A 228 1.74 8.87 -7.60
N LYS A 229 2.94 8.29 -7.57
CA LYS A 229 4.20 8.94 -7.91
C LYS A 229 4.75 8.31 -9.17
N ALA A 230 5.01 9.10 -10.22
CA ALA A 230 5.66 8.63 -11.44
C ALA A 230 7.13 8.25 -11.20
N CYS A 231 7.78 8.90 -10.25
CA CYS A 231 9.15 8.63 -9.85
C CYS A 231 9.36 9.09 -8.40
N VAL A 232 9.93 8.23 -7.57
CA VAL A 232 10.34 8.53 -6.20
C VAL A 232 11.45 7.56 -5.79
N GLY A 233 12.36 8.02 -4.93
CA GLY A 233 13.45 7.20 -4.37
C GLY A 233 13.15 6.76 -2.94
N ASP A 234 13.87 5.74 -2.47
CA ASP A 234 13.81 5.32 -1.06
C ASP A 234 14.13 6.49 -0.12
N GLY A 235 13.31 6.63 0.92
CA GLY A 235 13.38 7.72 1.88
C GLY A 235 12.49 8.92 1.54
N GLN A 236 12.03 9.07 0.28
CA GLN A 236 11.26 10.22 -0.19
C GLN A 236 11.82 11.53 0.39
N ILE A 237 13.13 11.72 0.21
CA ILE A 237 13.92 12.63 1.05
C ILE A 237 13.51 14.10 0.95
N ALA A 238 12.81 14.48 -0.12
CA ALA A 238 12.29 15.82 -0.36
C ALA A 238 10.88 16.04 0.22
N GLY A 239 10.26 15.02 0.83
CA GLY A 239 8.87 15.05 1.27
C GLY A 239 7.83 14.84 0.16
N SER A 240 8.25 14.84 -1.11
CA SER A 240 7.42 14.54 -2.28
C SER A 240 8.17 13.65 -3.27
N GLY A 241 7.40 12.95 -4.10
CA GLY A 241 7.89 12.36 -5.34
C GLY A 241 7.55 13.25 -6.54
N VAL A 242 7.52 12.67 -7.72
CA VAL A 242 6.86 13.27 -8.89
C VAL A 242 5.40 12.84 -8.86
N GLU A 243 4.57 13.66 -8.23
CA GLU A 243 3.15 13.39 -7.96
C GLU A 243 2.34 13.47 -9.25
N VAL A 244 1.48 12.48 -9.50
CA VAL A 244 0.73 12.36 -10.76
C VAL A 244 -0.70 11.89 -10.52
N GLU A 245 -1.61 12.36 -11.37
CA GLU A 245 -2.87 11.65 -11.58
C GLU A 245 -2.60 10.29 -12.26
N ALA A 246 -3.42 9.30 -11.95
CA ALA A 246 -3.26 7.97 -12.53
C ALA A 246 -4.57 7.19 -12.64
N GLU A 247 -4.57 6.15 -13.49
CA GLU A 247 -5.51 5.04 -13.43
C GLU A 247 -4.80 3.79 -12.91
N VAL A 248 -5.35 3.18 -11.87
CA VAL A 248 -4.79 1.98 -11.24
C VAL A 248 -5.76 0.82 -11.42
N THR A 249 -5.34 -0.22 -12.14
CA THR A 249 -6.12 -1.46 -12.26
C THR A 249 -5.71 -2.43 -11.15
N LEU A 250 -6.68 -2.85 -10.34
CA LEU A 250 -6.50 -3.75 -9.20
C LEU A 250 -7.34 -5.00 -9.35
N ARG A 251 -6.83 -6.15 -8.92
CA ARG A 251 -7.66 -7.32 -8.60
C ARG A 251 -7.69 -7.51 -7.10
N VAL A 252 -8.89 -7.50 -6.53
CA VAL A 252 -9.10 -7.49 -5.07
C VAL A 252 -9.66 -8.84 -4.63
N ASP A 253 -9.00 -9.48 -3.68
CA ASP A 253 -9.39 -10.79 -3.14
C ASP A 253 -9.35 -10.75 -1.61
N THR A 254 -9.95 -11.74 -0.97
CA THR A 254 -10.03 -11.88 0.49
C THR A 254 -9.49 -13.24 0.90
N LEU A 255 -8.63 -13.23 1.91
CA LEU A 255 -8.04 -14.42 2.51
C LEU A 255 -8.58 -14.58 3.93
N PRO A 256 -9.11 -15.76 4.30
CA PRO A 256 -9.78 -15.92 5.59
C PRO A 256 -8.77 -15.98 6.74
N GLY A 257 -8.83 -15.03 7.67
CA GLY A 257 -7.86 -14.91 8.76
C GLY A 257 -6.49 -14.33 8.37
N GLY A 258 -5.68 -14.01 9.37
CA GLY A 258 -4.29 -13.57 9.21
C GLY A 258 -3.62 -13.38 10.57
N ARG A 259 -2.30 -13.63 10.64
CA ARG A 259 -1.50 -13.45 11.89
C ARG A 259 -0.50 -12.31 11.77
N PHE A 260 -0.89 -11.24 11.10
CA PHE A 260 -0.10 -10.04 11.00
C PHE A 260 -0.97 -8.81 11.20
N SER A 261 -0.33 -7.75 11.68
CA SER A 261 -1.00 -6.51 12.04
C SER A 261 -0.38 -5.32 11.33
N TRP A 262 0.42 -5.59 10.30
CA TRP A 262 1.18 -4.61 9.51
C TRP A 262 1.10 -4.98 8.03
N PRO A 263 1.04 -4.00 7.12
CA PRO A 263 1.01 -4.27 5.69
C PRO A 263 2.18 -5.14 5.22
N ARG A 264 1.90 -5.97 4.22
CA ARG A 264 2.91 -6.79 3.55
C ARG A 264 2.81 -6.63 2.05
N VAL A 265 3.92 -6.78 1.35
CA VAL A 265 3.97 -6.77 -0.10
C VAL A 265 4.67 -8.01 -0.60
N GLU A 266 4.16 -8.52 -1.71
CA GLU A 266 4.75 -9.56 -2.51
C GLU A 266 5.18 -8.99 -3.85
N SER A 267 6.47 -9.04 -4.13
CA SER A 267 7.00 -8.82 -5.48
C SER A 267 7.23 -10.17 -6.16
N LYS A 268 7.71 -10.16 -7.42
CA LYS A 268 8.05 -11.40 -8.15
C LYS A 268 9.04 -12.28 -7.36
N GLY A 269 10.03 -11.67 -6.71
CA GLY A 269 11.14 -12.38 -6.08
C GLY A 269 11.22 -12.25 -4.56
N GLU A 270 10.44 -11.36 -3.95
CA GLU A 270 10.66 -10.94 -2.56
C GLU A 270 9.36 -10.91 -1.76
N TRP A 271 9.51 -11.06 -0.45
CA TRP A 271 8.53 -10.67 0.56
C TRP A 271 8.97 -9.41 1.24
N ILE A 272 8.04 -8.52 1.51
CA ILE A 272 8.29 -7.26 2.19
C ILE A 272 7.33 -7.13 3.37
N THR A 273 7.86 -6.84 4.55
CA THR A 273 7.08 -6.34 5.70
C THR A 273 7.25 -4.83 5.79
N ILE A 274 6.15 -4.09 5.96
CA ILE A 274 6.15 -2.63 6.03
C ILE A 274 5.63 -2.21 7.39
N THR A 275 6.36 -1.32 8.07
CA THR A 275 5.96 -0.82 9.39
C THR A 275 6.26 0.66 9.52
N SER A 276 5.45 1.35 10.31
CA SER A 276 5.61 2.79 10.55
C SER A 276 5.69 3.10 12.04
N ALA A 277 6.51 4.08 12.39
CA ALA A 277 6.69 4.55 13.76
C ALA A 277 7.15 6.02 13.77
N SER A 278 7.31 6.61 14.95
CA SER A 278 7.74 8.01 15.07
C SER A 278 9.21 8.23 14.68
N THR A 279 10.02 7.17 14.58
CA THR A 279 11.42 7.25 14.15
C THR A 279 11.79 6.11 13.20
N VAL A 280 12.82 6.35 12.38
CA VAL A 280 13.42 5.33 11.50
C VAL A 280 13.87 4.11 12.29
N ASP A 281 14.52 4.28 13.45
CA ASP A 281 14.99 3.16 14.28
C ASP A 281 13.82 2.28 14.76
N GLN A 282 12.75 2.90 15.26
CA GLN A 282 11.58 2.15 15.73
C GLN A 282 10.88 1.43 14.57
N ALA A 283 10.69 2.10 13.44
CA ALA A 283 10.10 1.51 12.24
C ALA A 283 10.97 0.34 11.74
N ALA A 284 12.30 0.51 11.70
CA ALA A 284 13.22 -0.54 11.27
C ALA A 284 13.16 -1.78 12.19
N ARG A 285 13.18 -1.60 13.51
CA ARG A 285 13.06 -2.70 14.48
C ARG A 285 11.75 -3.47 14.31
N LEU A 286 10.64 -2.76 14.08
CA LEU A 286 9.35 -3.38 13.82
C LEU A 286 9.36 -4.16 12.51
N ALA A 287 9.91 -3.61 11.43
CA ALA A 287 9.99 -4.29 10.14
C ALA A 287 10.79 -5.60 10.20
N ILE A 288 11.94 -5.59 10.89
CA ILE A 288 12.75 -6.78 11.16
C ILE A 288 11.95 -7.79 11.98
N THR A 289 11.36 -7.35 13.08
CA THR A 289 10.59 -8.22 13.99
C THR A 289 9.43 -8.90 13.27
N GLU A 290 8.70 -8.16 12.43
CA GLU A 290 7.60 -8.71 11.64
C GLU A 290 8.07 -9.74 10.62
N MET A 291 9.23 -9.52 9.97
CA MET A 291 9.76 -10.48 9.01
C MET A 291 10.24 -11.77 9.69
N VAL A 292 10.96 -11.65 10.80
CA VAL A 292 11.43 -12.80 11.59
C VAL A 292 10.26 -13.60 12.11
N LYS A 293 9.27 -12.92 12.72
CA LYS A 293 8.04 -13.55 13.20
C LYS A 293 7.29 -14.25 12.07
N TRP A 294 7.18 -13.61 10.91
CA TRP A 294 6.51 -14.22 9.76
C TRP A 294 7.21 -15.48 9.30
N ILE A 295 8.53 -15.43 9.05
CA ILE A 295 9.28 -16.59 8.56
C ILE A 295 9.27 -17.72 9.58
N SER A 296 9.45 -17.41 10.88
CA SER A 296 9.35 -18.39 11.97
C SER A 296 7.99 -19.09 11.96
N GLN A 297 6.90 -18.33 11.93
CA GLN A 297 5.53 -18.87 11.95
C GLN A 297 5.19 -19.64 10.67
N ASP A 298 5.53 -19.10 9.51
CA ASP A 298 5.24 -19.71 8.21
C ASP A 298 6.01 -21.02 8.04
N LYS A 299 7.29 -21.06 8.44
CA LYS A 299 8.17 -22.21 8.18
C LYS A 299 8.38 -23.13 9.38
N GLY A 300 7.76 -22.83 10.52
CA GLY A 300 7.95 -23.60 11.75
C GLY A 300 9.39 -23.59 12.25
N LEU A 301 10.12 -22.50 11.98
CA LEU A 301 11.50 -22.32 12.44
C LEU A 301 11.48 -21.72 13.85
N ASP A 302 12.43 -22.14 14.70
CA ASP A 302 12.70 -21.42 15.93
C ASP A 302 13.15 -19.97 15.66
N PHE A 303 13.12 -19.16 16.72
CA PHE A 303 13.47 -17.75 16.62
C PHE A 303 14.90 -17.55 16.12
N ASP A 304 15.87 -18.27 16.66
CA ASP A 304 17.30 -18.07 16.36
C ASP A 304 17.61 -18.37 14.88
N THR A 305 17.03 -19.44 14.34
CA THR A 305 17.17 -19.84 12.94
C THR A 305 16.50 -18.82 12.03
N ALA A 306 15.26 -18.40 12.33
CA ALA A 306 14.57 -17.38 11.55
C ALA A 306 15.32 -16.04 11.60
N TYR A 307 15.80 -15.63 12.77
CA TYR A 307 16.56 -14.41 12.98
C TYR A 307 17.86 -14.40 12.19
N ALA A 308 18.65 -15.48 12.27
CA ALA A 308 19.87 -15.64 11.48
C ALA A 308 19.58 -15.59 9.97
N LEU A 309 18.51 -16.26 9.52
CA LEU A 309 18.12 -16.27 8.12
C LEU A 309 17.72 -14.88 7.61
N VAL A 310 16.93 -14.13 8.38
CA VAL A 310 16.55 -12.75 8.03
C VAL A 310 17.77 -11.83 8.02
N SER A 311 18.66 -11.96 9.00
CA SER A 311 19.89 -11.16 9.10
C SER A 311 20.85 -11.38 7.93
N LEU A 312 21.07 -12.64 7.55
CA LEU A 312 22.00 -13.01 6.47
C LEU A 312 21.41 -12.83 5.07
N GLY A 313 20.09 -12.91 4.94
CA GLY A 313 19.41 -13.00 3.65
C GLY A 313 18.58 -11.79 3.26
N GLY A 314 18.19 -10.94 4.21
CA GLY A 314 17.29 -9.83 3.97
C GLY A 314 17.97 -8.47 3.81
N SER A 315 17.18 -7.46 3.46
CA SER A 315 17.62 -6.07 3.30
C SER A 315 16.64 -5.14 4.00
N LEU A 316 17.11 -4.45 5.03
CA LEU A 316 16.37 -3.38 5.67
C LEU A 316 16.45 -2.11 4.79
N ARG A 317 15.31 -1.49 4.53
CA ARG A 317 15.20 -0.26 3.72
C ARG A 317 14.25 0.74 4.37
N VAL A 318 14.42 2.02 4.05
CA VAL A 318 13.51 3.10 4.43
C VAL A 318 12.60 3.38 3.24
N SER A 319 11.29 3.39 3.44
CA SER A 319 10.33 3.77 2.40
C SER A 319 10.23 5.29 2.31
N GLN A 320 9.87 5.94 3.41
CA GLN A 320 9.85 7.40 3.53
C GLN A 320 10.24 7.84 4.95
N TRP A 321 10.79 9.05 5.03
CA TRP A 321 11.15 9.72 6.29
C TRP A 321 10.26 10.95 6.56
N GLY A 322 9.70 11.59 5.54
CA GLY A 322 9.09 12.92 5.64
C GLY A 322 7.66 12.98 6.21
N ASN A 323 6.94 11.86 6.35
CA ASN A 323 5.55 11.85 6.82
C ASN A 323 5.46 11.94 8.36
N PRO A 324 4.28 12.22 8.94
CA PRO A 324 4.09 12.29 10.40
C PRO A 324 4.54 11.04 11.18
N LEU A 325 4.59 9.88 10.51
CA LEU A 325 5.29 8.69 10.96
C LEU A 325 6.22 8.25 9.84
N THR A 326 7.44 7.86 10.19
CA THR A 326 8.41 7.24 9.27
C THR A 326 8.01 5.82 8.93
N THR A 327 8.24 5.40 7.68
CA THR A 327 7.99 4.02 7.22
C THR A 327 9.29 3.33 6.83
N ALA A 328 9.53 2.15 7.39
CA ALA A 328 10.64 1.26 7.03
C ALA A 328 10.10 -0.12 6.62
N ARG A 329 10.94 -0.88 5.93
CA ARG A 329 10.57 -2.21 5.44
C ARG A 329 11.73 -3.20 5.47
N MET A 330 11.39 -4.47 5.67
CA MET A 330 12.34 -5.56 5.55
C MET A 330 12.03 -6.35 4.28
N VAL A 331 12.96 -6.36 3.33
CA VAL A 331 12.85 -7.08 2.06
C VAL A 331 13.56 -8.42 2.20
N PHE A 332 12.89 -9.51 1.86
CA PHE A 332 13.41 -10.87 2.01
C PHE A 332 13.25 -11.70 0.73
N PRO A 333 14.35 -12.22 0.14
CA PRO A 333 14.29 -13.02 -1.09
C PRO A 333 13.56 -14.35 -0.89
N LYS A 334 12.50 -14.59 -1.68
CA LYS A 334 11.69 -15.82 -1.62
C LYS A 334 12.52 -17.09 -1.81
N ARG A 335 13.57 -17.01 -2.64
CA ARG A 335 14.44 -18.13 -3.03
C ARG A 335 15.14 -18.79 -1.83
N LEU A 336 15.31 -18.08 -0.72
CA LEU A 336 15.99 -18.61 0.47
C LEU A 336 15.14 -19.61 1.26
N ILE A 337 13.81 -19.58 1.08
CA ILE A 337 12.86 -20.41 1.84
C ILE A 337 11.87 -21.17 0.95
N ASN A 338 12.10 -21.20 -0.37
CA ASN A 338 11.18 -21.83 -1.33
C ASN A 338 11.14 -23.37 -1.19
N LYS A 339 12.24 -23.99 -0.72
CA LYS A 339 12.32 -25.43 -0.44
C LYS A 339 11.69 -25.83 0.89
N LEU A 340 11.44 -24.87 1.79
CA LEU A 340 10.81 -25.13 3.08
C LEU A 340 9.29 -25.17 2.93
N LYS A 341 8.67 -26.27 3.35
CA LYS A 341 7.21 -26.38 3.41
C LYS A 341 6.68 -25.39 4.45
N SER A 342 5.54 -24.78 4.13
CA SER A 342 4.84 -23.95 5.12
C SER A 342 4.11 -24.86 6.13
N VAL A 343 4.05 -24.40 7.37
CA VAL A 343 3.34 -25.06 8.46
C VAL A 343 1.98 -24.39 8.63
N PRO A 344 0.87 -25.16 8.68
CA PRO A 344 -0.43 -24.61 9.03
C PRO A 344 -0.40 -23.97 10.42
N ALA A 345 -1.09 -22.86 10.63
CA ALA A 345 -1.20 -22.30 11.97
C ALA A 345 -1.93 -23.30 12.90
N ALA A 346 -1.63 -23.26 14.21
CA ALA A 346 -2.26 -24.11 15.22
C ALA A 346 -3.81 -24.03 15.26
N SER A 347 -4.39 -23.00 14.65
CA SER A 347 -5.84 -22.84 14.46
C SER A 347 -6.39 -23.54 13.20
N GLY A 348 -5.57 -24.30 12.46
CA GLY A 348 -5.90 -24.88 11.16
C GLY A 348 -5.91 -23.90 9.99
N ARG A 349 -5.59 -22.62 10.21
CA ARG A 349 -5.59 -21.54 9.18
C ARG A 349 -4.20 -21.37 8.57
N LEU A 350 -4.11 -21.06 7.28
CA LEU A 350 -2.81 -20.87 6.60
C LEU A 350 -2.12 -19.58 7.06
N ASN A 351 -0.80 -19.61 7.18
CA ASN A 351 0.03 -18.41 7.25
C ASN A 351 0.16 -17.87 5.82
N TYR A 352 -0.84 -17.10 5.38
CA TYR A 352 -1.02 -16.86 3.95
C TYR A 352 0.22 -16.29 3.26
N ARG A 353 0.59 -16.98 2.20
CA ARG A 353 1.66 -16.62 1.28
C ARG A 353 1.21 -16.73 -0.18
N VAL A 354 0.10 -17.39 -0.48
CA VAL A 354 -0.34 -17.65 -1.86
C VAL A 354 -1.86 -17.77 -1.87
N LEU A 355 -2.57 -16.89 -2.58
CA LEU A 355 -3.90 -17.22 -3.08
C LEU A 355 -3.73 -18.44 -4.01
N PRO A 356 -4.58 -19.47 -3.96
CA PRO A 356 -4.60 -20.47 -5.02
C PRO A 356 -4.71 -19.75 -6.38
N PRO A 357 -4.10 -20.27 -7.46
CA PRO A 357 -4.23 -19.67 -8.77
C PRO A 357 -5.71 -19.42 -9.04
N ALA A 358 -6.03 -18.24 -9.60
CA ALA A 358 -7.39 -17.94 -10.04
C ALA A 358 -7.89 -19.14 -10.84
N ALA A 359 -9.09 -19.63 -10.54
CA ALA A 359 -9.73 -20.63 -11.37
C ALA A 359 -9.88 -20.01 -12.76
N ASN A 360 -8.93 -20.29 -13.65
CA ASN A 360 -9.04 -19.94 -15.04
C ASN A 360 -10.17 -20.82 -15.56
N GLY A 361 -11.30 -20.20 -15.89
CA GLY A 361 -12.21 -20.74 -16.89
C GLY A 361 -11.50 -20.69 -18.23
N ASP A 362 -10.55 -21.59 -18.44
CA ASP A 362 -10.01 -21.93 -19.75
C ASP A 362 -9.32 -23.29 -19.65
N ALA A 363 -10.13 -24.34 -19.65
CA ALA A 363 -9.67 -25.72 -19.70
C ALA A 363 -9.62 -26.16 -21.18
N GLY A 364 -8.53 -25.81 -21.85
CA GLY A 364 -8.04 -26.56 -23.00
C GLY A 364 -7.46 -27.87 -22.49
N GLY A 365 -8.09 -28.98 -22.86
CA GLY A 365 -7.92 -30.27 -22.22
C GLY A 365 -6.53 -30.91 -22.37
N GLU A 366 -6.23 -31.77 -21.40
CA GLU A 366 -5.51 -33.01 -21.64
C GLU A 366 -5.96 -34.03 -20.59
N THR A 367 -6.56 -35.10 -21.09
CA THR A 367 -7.01 -36.27 -20.35
C THR A 367 -5.82 -37.11 -19.91
N GLY A 368 -5.73 -37.41 -18.62
CA GLY A 368 -4.81 -38.41 -18.07
C GLY A 368 -5.47 -39.11 -16.89
N ALA A 369 -5.84 -40.37 -17.10
CA ALA A 369 -6.68 -41.18 -16.24
C ALA A 369 -5.99 -41.72 -14.96
N ALA A 370 -6.84 -42.00 -13.96
CA ALA A 370 -6.74 -43.03 -12.91
C ALA A 370 -5.66 -42.84 -11.81
N GLU A 371 -5.86 -43.21 -10.54
CA GLU A 371 -6.78 -44.20 -9.93
C GLU A 371 -7.34 -43.71 -8.59
N THR A 372 -8.53 -44.23 -8.29
CA THR A 372 -9.32 -44.08 -7.07
C THR A 372 -8.91 -45.17 -6.07
N GLU A 373 -8.56 -44.82 -4.83
CA GLU A 373 -8.68 -45.74 -3.70
C GLU A 373 -9.21 -45.03 -2.45
N GLN A 374 -10.29 -45.58 -1.92
CA GLN A 374 -10.88 -45.32 -0.61
C GLN A 374 -11.48 -46.66 -0.11
N PRO A 375 -11.83 -46.81 1.17
CA PRO A 375 -10.98 -47.36 2.22
C PRO A 375 -11.45 -48.75 2.72
N ALA A 376 -10.54 -49.50 3.36
CA ALA A 376 -10.87 -50.78 3.98
C ALA A 376 -11.46 -50.62 5.39
N ALA A 377 -12.67 -51.16 5.58
CA ALA A 377 -13.27 -51.46 6.86
C ALA A 377 -13.08 -52.96 7.19
N ARG A 378 -12.82 -53.29 8.48
CA ARG A 378 -13.21 -54.52 9.20
C ARG A 378 -12.67 -54.43 10.64
N SER A 379 -13.52 -54.18 11.64
CA SER A 379 -14.26 -55.15 12.46
C SER A 379 -13.38 -56.02 13.38
N SER A 380 -13.48 -55.82 14.70
CA SER A 380 -14.29 -56.66 15.62
C SER A 380 -13.66 -56.81 17.02
N ARG A 381 -14.51 -56.60 18.05
CA ARG A 381 -14.61 -57.28 19.37
C ARG A 381 -13.36 -57.22 20.29
N ARG A 382 -13.43 -57.04 21.62
CA ARG A 382 -14.46 -57.42 22.61
C ARG A 382 -14.08 -56.81 24.00
N SER A 383 -15.10 -56.44 24.77
CA SER A 383 -15.30 -56.64 26.23
C SER A 383 -14.29 -56.19 27.30
N GLY A 384 -14.82 -55.57 28.36
CA GLY A 384 -14.37 -55.74 29.76
C GLY A 384 -14.16 -54.44 30.53
N THR A 385 -15.21 -53.84 31.13
CA THR A 385 -15.49 -53.87 32.59
C THR A 385 -14.39 -53.29 33.50
N GLY A 386 -14.69 -52.24 34.28
CA GLY A 386 -13.84 -51.89 35.44
C GLY A 386 -13.99 -50.49 36.08
N ARG A 387 -15.11 -50.28 36.77
CA ARG A 387 -15.27 -49.63 38.10
C ARG A 387 -14.29 -48.51 38.60
N SER A 388 -14.92 -47.37 38.92
CA SER A 388 -14.77 -46.43 40.07
C SER A 388 -13.50 -46.36 40.94
N GLN A 389 -13.05 -45.13 41.25
CA GLN A 389 -13.04 -44.43 42.57
C GLN A 389 -12.09 -43.20 42.47
N ARG A 390 -12.55 -41.95 42.66
CA ARG A 390 -12.60 -41.14 43.91
C ARG A 390 -11.32 -41.11 44.76
N GLY A 391 -10.86 -39.88 45.06
CA GLY A 391 -9.98 -39.51 46.18
C GLY A 391 -8.93 -38.46 45.76
N SER A 392 -9.16 -37.14 45.87
CA SER A 392 -9.00 -36.28 47.05
C SER A 392 -7.62 -36.32 47.72
N GLY A 393 -6.93 -35.18 47.82
CA GLY A 393 -5.80 -35.04 48.77
C GLY A 393 -4.79 -33.92 48.56
N ARG A 394 -5.17 -32.69 48.95
CA ARG A 394 -4.40 -31.66 49.67
C ARG A 394 -2.85 -31.63 49.65
N SER A 395 -2.34 -30.46 49.23
CA SER A 395 -1.39 -29.53 49.90
C SER A 395 -0.38 -30.05 50.94
N ARG A 396 0.89 -29.64 50.81
CA ARG A 396 1.61 -28.76 51.79
C ARG A 396 3.05 -28.43 51.37
N GLN A 397 3.33 -27.12 51.35
CA GLN A 397 4.41 -26.37 52.01
C GLN A 397 5.86 -26.91 52.09
N SER A 398 6.75 -25.98 51.67
CA SER A 398 7.92 -25.44 52.38
C SER A 398 9.19 -26.29 52.52
N GLY A 399 10.33 -25.63 52.27
CA GLY A 399 11.65 -26.09 52.70
C GLY A 399 12.77 -25.39 51.96
N GLY A 400 13.15 -24.20 52.42
CA GLY A 400 14.34 -23.51 51.94
C GLY A 400 15.63 -24.18 52.43
N ARG A 401 16.74 -23.94 51.72
CA ARG A 401 18.09 -24.00 52.26
C ARG A 401 18.99 -22.94 51.64
N ARG A 402 19.74 -22.29 52.54
CA ARG A 402 20.68 -21.19 52.36
C ARG A 402 22.06 -21.68 51.92
N GLY A 403 22.83 -20.73 51.37
CA GLY A 403 24.30 -20.65 51.43
C GLY A 403 24.96 -20.97 50.09
N THR A 404 25.83 -20.16 49.50
CA THR A 404 26.79 -19.22 50.08
C THR A 404 27.17 -18.11 49.08
N ARG A 405 27.47 -16.93 49.64
CA ARG A 405 28.06 -15.75 49.00
C ARG A 405 29.51 -16.00 48.57
N GLN A 406 29.92 -15.38 47.46
CA GLN A 406 31.22 -14.70 47.38
C GLN A 406 31.01 -13.30 46.77
N LYS A 407 31.53 -12.30 47.49
CA LYS A 407 31.59 -10.89 47.12
C LYS A 407 32.90 -10.63 46.37
N SER A 408 32.89 -9.73 45.40
CA SER A 408 34.00 -8.81 45.14
C SER A 408 33.44 -7.41 44.90
N ASN A 409 33.99 -6.45 45.65
CA ASN A 409 33.65 -5.04 45.74
C ASN A 409 34.21 -4.23 44.56
N GLY A 410 33.68 -3.02 44.34
CA GLY A 410 34.48 -1.88 43.84
C GLY A 410 33.73 -0.92 42.91
N ALA A 411 33.11 0.12 43.48
CA ALA A 411 32.44 1.27 42.82
C ALA A 411 33.46 2.41 42.52
N PRO A 412 33.09 3.70 42.26
CA PRO A 412 31.82 4.31 41.80
C PRO A 412 31.99 5.36 40.65
N ALA A 413 30.86 5.87 40.17
CA ALA A 413 30.69 7.02 39.27
C ALA A 413 30.96 8.39 39.95
N PRO A 414 31.14 9.48 39.18
CA PRO A 414 30.96 10.84 39.68
C PRO A 414 29.60 11.44 39.25
N ALA A 415 29.07 12.31 40.11
CA ALA A 415 27.91 13.16 39.89
C ALA A 415 28.32 14.64 39.88
N SER A 416 27.66 15.43 39.03
CA SER A 416 27.42 16.87 39.10
C SER A 416 26.41 17.20 37.98
N GLY A 417 25.46 18.11 38.06
CA GLY A 417 25.03 19.09 39.06
C GLY A 417 23.66 19.66 38.62
N GLU A 418 23.09 20.49 39.49
CA GLU A 418 21.72 21.00 39.55
C GLU A 418 21.21 21.81 38.34
N ASN A 419 19.90 21.77 38.07
CA ASN A 419 19.02 22.95 38.25
C ASN A 419 17.53 22.62 38.02
N ASP A 420 16.76 22.74 39.10
CA ASP A 420 15.31 22.91 39.13
C ASP A 420 14.96 24.40 38.94
N GLN A 421 14.12 24.75 37.97
CA GLN A 421 13.25 25.93 38.04
C GLN A 421 11.89 25.67 37.35
N GLN A 422 10.89 25.48 38.21
CA GLN A 422 9.46 25.85 38.15
C GLN A 422 8.83 26.20 36.79
N VAL A 423 7.87 25.36 36.39
CA VAL A 423 6.77 25.68 35.48
C VAL A 423 5.64 26.31 36.29
N ALA A 424 5.30 27.57 36.02
CA ALA A 424 4.09 28.22 36.51
C ALA A 424 3.10 28.40 35.35
N ALA A 425 1.90 27.87 35.56
CA ALA A 425 0.72 28.04 34.73
C ALA A 425 0.27 29.50 34.66
N LYS A 426 -0.32 29.90 33.52
CA LYS A 426 -1.21 31.06 33.43
C LYS A 426 -2.40 30.73 32.55
N ASP A 427 -3.55 30.61 33.22
CA ASP A 427 -4.89 30.80 32.67
C ASP A 427 -5.26 32.30 32.69
N ASP A 428 -6.27 32.60 31.89
CA ASP A 428 -6.99 33.85 31.64
C ASP A 428 -7.33 34.73 32.86
N GLN A 429 -7.31 36.06 32.67
CA GLN A 429 -8.52 36.92 32.69
C GLN A 429 -8.22 38.42 32.52
N GLN A 430 -9.12 39.05 31.77
CA GLN A 430 -9.59 40.44 31.69
C GLN A 430 -9.11 41.44 32.77
N ASP A 431 -8.72 42.66 32.35
CA ASP A 431 -9.56 43.86 32.59
C ASP A 431 -9.08 45.13 31.85
N ALA A 432 -10.04 46.02 31.69
CA ALA A 432 -10.12 47.33 31.05
C ALA A 432 -8.93 48.31 31.12
N ALA A 433 -8.66 49.00 30.00
CA ALA A 433 -8.72 50.47 29.83
C ALA A 433 -8.43 50.86 28.37
#